data_AF-A0A258Y9G4-F1
#
_entry.id   AF-A0A258Y9G4-F1
#
_cell.length_a   1.000
_cell.length_b   1.000
_cell.length_c   1.000
_cell.angle_alpha   90.00
_cell.angle_beta   90.00
_cell.angle_gamma   90.00
#
_symmetry.space_group_name_H-M   'P 1'
#
loop_
_entity.id
_entity.type
_entity.pdbx_description
1 polymer ?
#
loop_
_entity_poly.entity_id
_entity_poly.type
_entity_poly.pdbx_seq_one_letter_code
_entity_poly.pdbx_strand_id
1 'polypeptide(L)'
;MKSKSNIKIPLTDIEKANLRKHKIKITNILDFATDELEVFLNATTERAKEIYALAEFQTVPSIGIKFAEDLVFLGYFSLKQLQNKDGAKLTDEYELKKGYWIDPCVEDQFRLVVNFANTKDRKKTWWDFTEERKIFRIEHGYPKTRPQKAWHETIEFQRIDKQGR
;
A
#
# COMPACT_ATOMS: atom_id res chain seq x y z
N MET A 1 6.81 20.97 8.88
CA MET A 1 5.60 21.20 8.06
C MET A 1 5.03 19.85 7.66
N LYS A 2 3.78 19.51 8.06
CA LYS A 2 3.10 18.30 7.57
C LYS A 2 2.91 18.52 6.05
N SER A 3 3.61 17.75 5.21
CA SER A 3 3.33 17.74 3.78
C SER A 3 1.85 17.37 3.63
N LYS A 4 1.06 18.15 2.89
CA LYS A 4 -0.31 17.78 2.54
C LYS A 4 -0.23 16.53 1.66
N SER A 5 -0.24 15.35 2.27
CA SER A 5 -0.41 14.09 1.56
C SER A 5 -1.81 14.13 0.95
N ASN A 6 -1.88 14.03 -0.37
CA ASN A 6 -3.15 13.93 -1.09
C ASN A 6 -3.69 12.51 -0.92
N ILE A 7 -4.18 12.22 0.30
CA ILE A 7 -4.70 10.91 0.70
C ILE A 7 -5.96 10.63 -0.12
N LYS A 8 -5.93 9.54 -0.89
CA LYS A 8 -7.08 9.04 -1.64
C LYS A 8 -7.53 7.73 -1.03
N ILE A 9 -8.82 7.59 -0.74
CA ILE A 9 -9.38 6.37 -0.15
C ILE A 9 -10.66 6.02 -0.94
N PRO A 10 -10.84 4.76 -1.35
CA PRO A 10 -12.03 4.30 -2.06
C PRO A 10 -13.22 4.19 -1.10
N LEU A 11 -13.77 5.33 -0.68
CA LEU A 11 -14.96 5.40 0.17
C LEU A 11 -16.24 5.21 -0.67
N THR A 12 -17.21 4.48 -0.12
CA THR A 12 -18.58 4.41 -0.65
C THR A 12 -19.28 5.76 -0.50
N ASP A 13 -20.36 5.97 -1.23
CA ASP A 13 -21.11 7.23 -1.14
C ASP A 13 -21.78 7.42 0.24
N ILE A 14 -22.14 6.32 0.90
CA ILE A 14 -22.65 6.32 2.28
C ILE A 14 -21.53 6.75 3.25
N GLU A 15 -20.35 6.13 3.15
CA GLU A 15 -19.18 6.50 3.96
C GLU A 15 -18.82 7.98 3.79
N LYS A 16 -18.81 8.48 2.55
CA LYS A 16 -18.57 9.90 2.25
C LYS A 16 -19.64 10.80 2.86
N ALA A 17 -20.92 10.43 2.79
CA ALA A 17 -22.01 11.20 3.37
C ALA A 17 -21.88 11.26 4.90
N ASN A 18 -21.53 10.14 5.54
CA ASN A 18 -21.35 10.06 6.98
C ASN A 18 -20.16 10.89 7.47
N LEU A 19 -19.03 10.90 6.76
CA LEU A 19 -17.92 11.81 7.09
C LEU A 19 -18.34 13.28 7.00
N ARG A 20 -19.09 13.68 5.96
CA ARG A 20 -19.61 15.05 5.82
C ARG A 20 -20.56 15.42 6.95
N LYS A 21 -21.45 14.51 7.36
CA LYS A 21 -22.37 14.69 8.48
C LYS A 21 -21.62 15.02 9.78
N HIS A 22 -20.50 14.34 10.02
CA HIS A 22 -19.62 14.57 11.17
C HIS A 22 -18.59 15.68 10.95
N LYS A 23 -18.61 16.38 9.80
CA LYS A 23 -17.67 17.44 9.40
C LYS A 23 -16.20 16.96 9.36
N ILE A 24 -15.99 15.67 9.12
CA ILE A 24 -14.66 15.06 9.01
C ILE A 24 -14.18 15.11 7.56
N LYS A 25 -12.95 15.58 7.35
CA LYS A 25 -12.30 15.53 6.04
C LYS A 25 -11.48 14.24 5.92
N ILE A 26 -11.38 13.70 4.70
CA ILE A 26 -10.57 12.50 4.40
C ILE A 26 -9.11 12.68 4.87
N THR A 27 -8.56 13.89 4.73
CA THR A 27 -7.19 14.24 5.18
C THR A 27 -6.98 14.14 6.69
N ASN A 28 -8.06 14.10 7.48
CA ASN A 28 -8.05 14.03 8.94
C ASN A 28 -8.42 12.64 9.47
N ILE A 29 -8.57 11.62 8.61
CA ILE A 29 -8.93 10.26 9.04
C ILE A 29 -7.96 9.72 10.09
N LEU A 30 -6.67 10.03 9.95
CA LEU A 30 -5.63 9.60 10.90
C LEU A 30 -5.64 10.35 12.24
N ASP A 31 -6.49 11.37 12.39
CA ASP A 31 -6.65 12.10 13.65
C ASP A 31 -7.62 11.38 14.61
N PHE A 32 -8.26 10.28 14.17
CA PHE A 32 -9.24 9.50 14.94
C PHE A 32 -8.76 8.07 15.16
N ALA A 33 -9.21 7.45 16.24
CA ALA A 33 -9.00 6.02 16.48
C ALA A 33 -9.93 5.17 15.57
N THR A 34 -9.58 3.90 15.36
CA THR A 34 -10.32 3.03 14.44
C THR A 34 -11.75 2.74 14.88
N ASP A 35 -12.00 2.69 16.19
CA ASP A 35 -13.33 2.53 16.80
C ASP A 35 -14.19 3.81 16.66
N GLU A 36 -13.59 4.99 16.78
CA GLU A 36 -14.28 6.25 16.45
C GLU A 36 -14.66 6.31 14.96
N LEU A 37 -13.74 5.90 14.08
CA LEU A 37 -14.01 5.84 12.64
C LEU A 37 -15.12 4.85 12.29
N GLU A 38 -15.22 3.74 13.00
CA GLU A 38 -16.33 2.78 12.86
C GLU A 38 -17.68 3.47 13.02
N VAL A 39 -17.81 4.28 14.08
CA VAL A 39 -19.02 5.08 14.37
C VAL A 39 -19.23 6.16 13.31
N PHE A 40 -18.19 6.93 12.97
CA PHE A 40 -18.31 8.06 12.04
C PHE A 40 -18.61 7.64 10.62
N LEU A 41 -18.11 6.48 10.18
CA LEU A 41 -18.35 5.92 8.86
C LEU A 41 -19.63 5.10 8.81
N ASN A 42 -20.15 4.65 9.97
CA ASN A 42 -21.17 3.62 10.09
C ASN A 42 -20.76 2.36 9.30
N ALA A 43 -19.55 1.88 9.59
CA ALA A 43 -18.91 0.75 8.91
C ALA A 43 -18.62 -0.37 9.89
N THR A 44 -18.20 -1.54 9.40
CA THR A 44 -17.70 -2.61 10.28
C THR A 44 -16.30 -2.28 10.81
N THR A 45 -15.91 -2.93 11.90
CA THR A 45 -14.56 -2.81 12.47
C THR A 45 -13.47 -3.12 11.42
N GLU A 46 -13.66 -4.13 10.57
CA GLU A 46 -12.71 -4.49 9.50
C GLU A 46 -12.57 -3.36 8.48
N ARG A 47 -13.70 -2.78 8.07
CA ARG A 47 -13.72 -1.70 7.09
C ARG A 47 -13.10 -0.41 7.63
N ALA A 48 -13.35 -0.09 8.91
CA ALA A 48 -12.72 1.04 9.57
C ALA A 48 -11.19 0.86 9.66
N LYS A 49 -10.71 -0.35 10.00
CA LYS A 49 -9.28 -0.69 9.99
C LYS A 49 -8.67 -0.59 8.60
N GLU A 50 -9.37 -1.07 7.58
CA GLU A 50 -8.94 -0.97 6.18
C GLU A 50 -8.77 0.51 5.78
N ILE A 51 -9.79 1.34 6.00
CA ILE A 51 -9.75 2.78 5.67
C ILE A 51 -8.59 3.49 6.39
N TYR A 52 -8.39 3.18 7.67
CA TYR A 52 -7.28 3.72 8.44
C TYR A 52 -5.93 3.29 7.85
N ALA A 53 -5.77 2.00 7.55
CA ALA A 53 -4.53 1.45 6.98
C ALA A 53 -4.21 2.10 5.62
N LEU A 54 -5.20 2.22 4.73
CA LEU A 54 -5.04 2.87 3.42
C LEU A 54 -4.57 4.33 3.58
N ALA A 55 -5.08 5.04 4.58
CA ALA A 55 -4.64 6.40 4.90
C ALA A 55 -3.21 6.41 5.48
N GLU A 56 -2.90 5.50 6.40
CA GLU A 56 -1.61 5.42 7.08
C GLU A 56 -0.47 5.11 6.10
N PHE A 57 -0.66 4.15 5.20
CA PHE A 57 0.35 3.79 4.20
C PHE A 57 0.67 4.95 3.24
N GLN A 58 -0.31 5.78 2.90
CA GLN A 58 -0.12 6.98 2.07
C GLN A 58 0.60 8.12 2.81
N THR A 59 0.95 7.95 4.10
CA THR A 59 1.85 8.88 4.79
C THR A 59 3.33 8.65 4.46
N VAL A 60 3.66 7.49 3.89
CA VAL A 60 5.01 7.19 3.40
C VAL A 60 5.25 7.99 2.11
N PRO A 61 6.39 8.69 1.98
CA PRO A 61 6.71 9.41 0.74
C PRO A 61 6.63 8.49 -0.47
N SER A 62 6.19 9.03 -1.63
CA SER A 62 6.08 8.29 -2.90
C SER A 62 5.14 7.06 -2.90
N ILE A 63 4.41 6.78 -1.81
CA ILE A 63 3.41 5.72 -1.74
C ILE A 63 2.02 6.29 -2.02
N GLY A 64 1.36 5.73 -3.03
CA GLY A 64 -0.02 6.06 -3.41
C GLY A 64 -1.02 4.98 -3.01
N ILE A 65 -2.30 5.25 -3.30
CA ILE A 65 -3.41 4.34 -2.95
C ILE A 65 -3.25 2.92 -3.50
N LYS A 66 -2.78 2.74 -4.74
CA LYS A 66 -2.62 1.40 -5.33
C LYS A 66 -1.71 0.49 -4.49
N PHE A 67 -0.55 1.01 -4.07
CA PHE A 67 0.36 0.24 -3.24
C PHE A 67 -0.16 0.09 -1.80
N ALA A 68 -0.91 1.07 -1.28
CA ALA A 68 -1.60 0.92 -0.01
C ALA A 68 -2.64 -0.23 -0.05
N GLU A 69 -3.38 -0.36 -1.15
CA GLU A 69 -4.29 -1.49 -1.41
C GLU A 69 -3.52 -2.82 -1.51
N ASP A 70 -2.33 -2.83 -2.11
CA ASP A 70 -1.47 -4.03 -2.16
C ASP A 70 -1.03 -4.49 -0.76
N LEU A 71 -0.70 -3.56 0.15
CA LEU A 71 -0.36 -3.88 1.54
C LEU A 71 -1.56 -4.43 2.32
N VAL A 72 -2.74 -3.83 2.14
CA VAL A 72 -4.00 -4.36 2.70
C VAL A 72 -4.32 -5.73 2.12
N PHE A 73 -4.14 -5.92 0.81
CA PHE A 73 -4.33 -7.20 0.13
C PHE A 73 -3.42 -8.28 0.71
N LEU A 74 -2.19 -7.95 1.11
CA LEU A 74 -1.30 -8.86 1.83
C LEU A 74 -1.72 -9.13 3.29
N GLY A 75 -2.69 -8.39 3.83
CA GLY A 75 -3.19 -8.53 5.19
C GLY A 75 -2.53 -7.59 6.21
N TYR A 76 -1.84 -6.54 5.74
CA TYR A 76 -1.26 -5.53 6.62
C TYR A 76 -2.21 -4.35 6.79
N PHE A 77 -2.49 -4.00 8.04
CA PHE A 77 -3.40 -2.93 8.45
C PHE A 77 -2.71 -1.83 9.26
N SER A 78 -1.37 -1.88 9.38
CA SER A 78 -0.60 -0.79 9.96
C SER A 78 0.87 -0.81 9.56
N LEU A 79 1.53 0.34 9.59
CA LEU A 79 2.98 0.43 9.42
C LEU A 79 3.75 -0.36 10.49
N LYS A 80 3.19 -0.48 11.70
CA LYS A 80 3.81 -1.23 12.79
C LYS A 80 3.99 -2.71 12.43
N GLN A 81 3.04 -3.30 11.70
CA GLN A 81 3.13 -4.71 11.26
C GLN A 81 4.22 -4.94 10.22
N LEU A 82 4.74 -3.88 9.57
CA LEU A 82 5.82 -3.96 8.59
C LEU A 82 7.21 -3.82 9.21
N GLN A 83 7.30 -3.53 10.52
CA GLN A 83 8.58 -3.41 11.21
C GLN A 83 9.35 -4.73 11.18
N ASN A 84 10.66 -4.65 10.97
CA ASN A 84 11.58 -5.79 10.88
C ASN A 84 11.21 -6.86 9.82
N LYS A 85 10.29 -6.54 8.90
CA LYS A 85 10.07 -7.38 7.71
C LYS A 85 11.17 -7.18 6.68
N ASP A 86 11.11 -7.97 5.62
CA ASP A 86 12.04 -7.94 4.51
C ASP A 86 11.26 -7.60 3.23
N GLY A 87 11.68 -6.53 2.54
CA GLY A 87 11.00 -6.07 1.32
C GLY A 87 11.05 -7.08 0.17
N ALA A 88 12.12 -7.86 0.06
CA ALA A 88 12.22 -8.92 -0.94
C ALA A 88 11.24 -10.05 -0.64
N LYS A 89 11.14 -10.48 0.63
CA LYS A 89 10.19 -11.53 1.04
C LYS A 89 8.74 -11.09 0.87
N LEU A 90 8.42 -9.84 1.21
CA LEU A 90 7.10 -9.26 0.98
C LEU A 90 6.72 -9.28 -0.50
N THR A 91 7.69 -8.99 -1.37
CA THR A 91 7.51 -9.06 -2.83
C THR A 91 7.21 -10.49 -3.27
N ASP A 92 8.00 -11.45 -2.79
CA ASP A 92 7.83 -12.86 -3.14
C ASP A 92 6.46 -13.39 -2.67
N GLU A 93 6.01 -13.02 -1.46
CA GLU A 93 4.68 -13.31 -0.92
C GLU A 93 3.56 -12.68 -1.76
N TYR A 94 3.77 -11.44 -2.20
CA TYR A 94 2.81 -10.70 -3.02
C TYR A 94 2.63 -11.31 -4.41
N GLU A 95 3.72 -11.61 -5.10
CA GLU A 95 3.69 -12.27 -6.41
C GLU A 95 3.01 -13.64 -6.30
N LEU A 96 3.35 -14.42 -5.27
CA LEU A 96 2.73 -15.72 -5.04
C LEU A 96 1.21 -15.59 -4.82
N LYS A 97 0.76 -14.60 -4.04
CA LYS A 97 -0.65 -14.35 -3.77
C LYS A 97 -1.41 -13.83 -4.99
N LYS A 98 -0.74 -13.06 -5.87
CA LYS A 98 -1.30 -12.58 -7.15
C LYS A 98 -1.34 -13.67 -8.22
N GLY A 99 -0.43 -14.66 -8.16
CA GLY A 99 -0.28 -15.71 -9.17
C GLY A 99 0.44 -15.24 -10.45
N TYR A 100 1.08 -14.08 -10.41
CA TYR A 100 1.91 -13.53 -11.48
C TYR A 100 3.05 -12.70 -10.88
N TRP A 101 4.15 -12.57 -11.61
CA TRP A 101 5.25 -11.69 -11.21
C TRP A 101 4.96 -10.24 -11.60
N ILE A 102 5.45 -9.32 -10.78
CA ILE A 102 5.04 -7.90 -10.77
C ILE A 102 6.17 -6.98 -11.23
N ASP A 103 5.84 -5.74 -11.57
CA ASP A 103 6.87 -4.79 -11.99
C ASP A 103 7.93 -4.61 -10.90
N PRO A 104 9.24 -4.73 -11.20
CA PRO A 104 10.29 -4.68 -10.20
C PRO A 104 10.24 -3.44 -9.30
N CYS A 105 9.72 -2.28 -9.75
CA CYS A 105 9.65 -1.06 -8.94
C CYS A 105 8.73 -1.20 -7.71
N VAL A 106 7.85 -2.20 -7.70
CA VAL A 106 6.99 -2.48 -6.55
C VAL A 106 7.79 -3.12 -5.41
N GLU A 107 8.84 -3.90 -5.70
CA GLU A 107 9.78 -4.36 -4.67
C GLU A 107 10.48 -3.18 -3.98
N ASP A 108 10.83 -2.15 -4.74
CA ASP A 108 11.45 -0.94 -4.21
C ASP A 108 10.48 -0.21 -3.25
N GLN A 109 9.18 -0.23 -3.55
CA GLN A 109 8.14 0.27 -2.65
C GLN A 109 8.01 -0.58 -1.38
N PHE A 110 8.09 -1.92 -1.47
CA PHE A 110 8.11 -2.80 -0.29
C PHE A 110 9.32 -2.51 0.62
N ARG A 111 10.51 -2.33 0.04
CA ARG A 111 11.72 -1.95 0.78
C ARG A 111 11.56 -0.60 1.46
N LEU A 112 10.99 0.39 0.76
CA LEU A 112 10.70 1.70 1.32
C LEU A 112 9.76 1.63 2.53
N VAL A 113 8.62 0.94 2.43
CA VAL A 113 7.66 0.93 3.54
C VAL A 113 8.19 0.20 4.77
N VAL A 114 9.01 -0.84 4.58
CA VAL A 114 9.74 -1.50 5.67
C VAL A 114 10.75 -0.54 6.30
N ASN A 115 11.56 0.14 5.48
CA ASN A 115 12.53 1.12 5.97
C ASN A 115 11.84 2.26 6.74
N PHE A 116 10.73 2.78 6.22
CA PHE A 116 9.92 3.80 6.86
C PHE A 116 9.29 3.31 8.16
N ALA A 117 8.79 2.07 8.21
CA ALA A 117 8.24 1.48 9.41
C ALA A 117 9.27 1.42 10.55
N ASN A 118 10.52 1.13 10.22
CA ASN A 118 11.63 1.02 11.16
C ASN A 118 12.23 2.39 11.57
N THR A 119 12.39 3.32 10.62
CA THR A 119 13.19 4.54 10.82
C THR A 119 12.37 5.83 10.87
N LYS A 120 11.15 5.81 10.31
CA LYS A 120 10.31 7.00 10.04
C LYS A 120 11.01 8.04 9.13
N ASP A 121 12.02 7.63 8.35
CA ASP A 121 12.74 8.53 7.45
C ASP A 121 11.84 9.01 6.30
N ARG A 122 11.58 10.31 6.25
CA ARG A 122 10.75 10.97 5.23
C ARG A 122 11.54 11.48 4.02
N LYS A 123 12.86 11.35 4.03
CA LYS A 123 13.71 11.82 2.93
C LYS A 123 13.81 10.78 1.81
N LYS A 124 13.58 9.51 2.15
CA LYS A 124 13.65 8.40 1.21
C LYS A 124 12.36 8.26 0.40
N THR A 125 12.57 7.82 -0.82
CA THR A 125 11.57 7.51 -1.85
C THR A 125 11.86 6.12 -2.39
N TRP A 126 10.91 5.50 -3.11
CA TRP A 126 11.07 4.09 -3.47
C TRP A 126 12.30 3.88 -4.37
N TRP A 127 12.60 4.80 -5.28
CA TRP A 127 13.73 4.64 -6.20
C TRP A 127 15.10 4.67 -5.51
N ASP A 128 15.20 5.16 -4.26
CA ASP A 128 16.42 5.07 -3.45
C ASP A 128 16.82 3.63 -3.12
N PHE A 129 15.91 2.66 -3.28
CA PHE A 129 16.15 1.24 -3.04
C PHE A 129 16.42 0.43 -4.31
N THR A 130 16.42 1.07 -5.48
CA THR A 130 16.59 0.40 -6.79
C THR A 130 17.91 -0.35 -6.89
N GLU A 131 19.00 0.28 -6.43
CA GLU A 131 20.34 -0.29 -6.54
C GLU A 131 20.53 -1.47 -5.57
N GLU A 132 20.07 -1.29 -4.33
CA GLU A 132 20.04 -2.36 -3.31
C GLU A 132 19.26 -3.58 -3.82
N ARG A 133 18.08 -3.36 -4.42
CA ARG A 133 17.28 -4.43 -5.02
C ARG A 133 18.03 -5.17 -6.12
N LYS A 134 18.67 -4.44 -7.05
CA LYS A 134 19.41 -5.05 -8.16
C LYS A 134 20.54 -5.92 -7.66
N ILE A 135 21.36 -5.42 -6.73
CA ILE A 135 22.46 -6.19 -6.12
C ILE A 135 21.89 -7.46 -5.46
N PHE A 136 20.85 -7.30 -4.63
CA PHE A 136 20.22 -8.43 -3.95
C PHE A 136 19.72 -9.51 -4.92
N ARG A 137 19.03 -9.11 -6.00
CA ARG A 137 18.47 -10.05 -6.98
C ARG A 137 19.52 -10.67 -7.90
N ILE A 138 20.68 -10.02 -8.11
CA ILE A 138 21.83 -10.65 -8.78
C ILE A 138 22.42 -11.75 -7.90
N GLU A 139 22.57 -11.50 -6.61
CA GLU A 139 23.18 -12.44 -5.67
C GLU A 139 22.26 -13.61 -5.29
N HIS A 140 20.97 -13.34 -5.06
CA HIS A 140 20.04 -14.31 -4.49
C HIS A 140 19.00 -14.82 -5.50
N GLY A 141 18.81 -14.11 -6.61
CA GLY A 141 17.76 -14.41 -7.58
C GLY A 141 16.34 -14.23 -7.03
N TYR A 142 15.41 -14.92 -7.67
CA TYR A 142 14.02 -15.05 -7.23
C TYR A 142 13.74 -16.47 -6.73
N PRO A 143 12.77 -16.66 -5.82
CA PRO A 143 12.43 -17.99 -5.34
C PRO A 143 11.92 -18.88 -6.48
N LYS A 144 12.16 -20.20 -6.34
CA LYS A 144 11.68 -21.19 -7.32
C LYS A 144 10.15 -21.24 -7.46
N THR A 145 9.45 -20.79 -6.42
CA THR A 145 7.98 -20.70 -6.38
C THR A 145 7.44 -19.45 -7.07
N ARG A 146 8.30 -18.58 -7.62
CA ARG A 146 7.86 -17.37 -8.33
C ARG A 146 6.95 -17.76 -9.51
N PRO A 147 5.78 -17.13 -9.65
CA PRO A 147 4.96 -17.32 -10.83
C PRO A 147 5.70 -16.99 -12.13
N GLN A 148 5.40 -17.71 -13.21
CA GLN A 148 6.03 -17.48 -14.52
C GLN A 148 5.32 -16.39 -15.34
N LYS A 149 3.99 -16.25 -15.13
CA LYS A 149 3.17 -15.28 -15.84
C LYS A 149 3.52 -13.85 -15.41
N ALA A 150 3.67 -12.94 -16.37
CA ALA A 150 3.96 -11.54 -16.11
C ALA A 150 2.69 -10.74 -15.80
N TRP A 151 2.81 -9.67 -15.01
CA TRP A 151 1.71 -8.76 -14.69
C TRP A 151 1.02 -8.17 -15.93
N HIS A 152 1.79 -7.82 -16.97
CA HIS A 152 1.26 -7.24 -18.21
C HIS A 152 0.53 -8.26 -19.11
N GLU A 153 0.60 -9.55 -18.80
CA GLU A 153 -0.15 -10.62 -19.49
C GLU A 153 -1.49 -10.92 -18.81
N THR A 154 -1.82 -10.19 -17.74
CA THR A 154 -3.07 -10.38 -17.00
C THR A 154 -4.21 -9.57 -17.60
N ILE A 155 -5.43 -10.10 -17.50
CA ILE A 155 -6.65 -9.44 -18.00
C ILE A 155 -6.88 -8.09 -17.28
N GLU A 156 -6.48 -8.02 -16.01
CA GLU A 156 -6.57 -6.82 -15.18
C GLU A 156 -5.85 -5.63 -15.83
N PHE A 157 -4.60 -5.81 -16.26
CA PHE A 157 -3.83 -4.76 -16.93
C PHE A 157 -4.31 -4.49 -18.37
N GLN A 158 -4.71 -5.52 -19.12
CA GLN A 158 -5.24 -5.35 -20.48
C GLN A 158 -6.56 -4.56 -20.55
N ARG A 159 -7.36 -4.57 -19.47
CA ARG A 159 -8.59 -3.77 -19.36
C ARG A 159 -8.29 -2.29 -19.07
N ILE A 160 -7.30 -2.01 -18.23
CA ILE A 160 -6.87 -0.65 -17.89
C ILE A 160 -6.36 0.09 -19.14
N ASP A 161 -5.59 -0.58 -19.99
CA ASP A 161 -5.07 0.00 -21.25
C ASP A 161 -6.16 0.31 -22.29
N LYS A 162 -7.33 -0.34 -22.20
CA LYS A 162 -8.47 -0.10 -23.10
C LYS A 162 -9.42 1.00 -22.61
N GLN A 163 -9.41 1.33 -21.33
CA GLN A 163 -10.23 2.39 -20.72
C GLN A 163 -9.50 3.74 -20.61
N GLY A 164 -8.20 3.76 -20.93
CA GLY A 164 -7.36 4.97 -20.95
C GLY A 164 -6.93 5.45 -22.35
N ARG A 165 -7.59 4.99 -23.42
CA ARG A 165 -7.43 5.54 -24.79
C ARG A 165 -8.74 6.15 -25.28
#